data_AF-A0AAV5MLW4-F1
#
_entry.id   AF-A0AAV5MLW4-F1
#
_cell.length_a   1.000
_cell.length_b   1.000
_cell.length_c   1.000
_cell.angle_alpha   90.00
_cell.angle_beta   90.00
_cell.angle_gamma   90.00
#
_symmetry.space_group_name_H-M   'P 1'
#
loop_
_entity.id
_entity.type
_entity.pdbx_description
1 polymer ?
#
loop_
_entity_poly.entity_id
_entity_poly.type
_entity_poly.pdbx_seq_one_letter_code
_entity_poly.pdbx_strand_id
1 'polypeptide(L)' 'MVKSADNGSVSVAPFLKKCYDMVDDDSTDSIISWGQNIDSFVVWDPTQFCV' A
#
# COMPACT_ATOMS: atom_id res chain seq x y z
N MET A 1 11.84 -25.59 11.51
CA MET A 1 10.47 -25.15 11.13
C MET A 1 10.51 -24.88 9.63
N VAL A 2 9.58 -25.45 8.89
CA VAL A 2 9.65 -25.70 7.45
C VAL A 2 9.94 -24.43 6.63
N LYS A 3 10.88 -24.55 5.68
CA LYS A 3 11.05 -23.60 4.58
C LYS A 3 10.00 -23.96 3.54
N SER A 4 8.94 -23.18 3.44
CA SER A 4 7.99 -23.31 2.33
C SER A 4 8.56 -22.55 1.14
N ALA A 5 8.95 -23.30 0.10
CA ALA A 5 9.16 -22.78 -1.23
C ALA A 5 7.78 -22.48 -1.82
N ASP A 6 7.49 -21.21 -2.06
CA ASP A 6 6.32 -20.79 -2.80
C ASP A 6 6.69 -20.56 -4.26
N ASN A 7 5.88 -21.14 -5.13
CA ASN A 7 6.11 -21.35 -6.55
C ASN A 7 5.79 -20.06 -7.32
N GLY A 8 6.75 -19.16 -7.52
CA GLY A 8 6.58 -18.02 -8.44
C GLY A 8 5.48 -17.02 -8.08
N SER A 9 4.87 -17.11 -6.90
CA SER A 9 4.00 -16.06 -6.36
C SER A 9 4.88 -15.03 -5.66
N VAL A 10 4.93 -13.83 -6.23
CA VAL A 10 5.55 -12.69 -5.56
C VAL A 10 4.77 -12.47 -4.27
N SER A 11 5.29 -12.92 -3.14
CA SER A 11 4.74 -12.58 -1.83
C SER A 11 4.93 -11.08 -1.64
N VAL A 12 3.90 -10.30 -1.97
CA VAL A 12 3.89 -8.84 -1.83
C VAL A 12 4.26 -8.49 -0.40
N ALA A 13 5.20 -7.56 -0.24
CA ALA A 13 5.63 -7.11 1.07
C ALA A 13 4.41 -6.58 1.86
N PRO A 14 4.28 -6.91 3.16
CA PRO A 14 3.13 -6.47 3.97
C PRO A 14 2.91 -4.95 3.95
N PHE A 15 4.00 -4.16 3.88
CA PHE A 15 3.94 -2.71 3.72
C PHE A 15 3.20 -2.30 2.44
N LEU A 16 3.59 -2.87 1.30
CA LEU A 16 2.96 -2.56 0.02
C LEU A 16 1.48 -2.93 0.03
N LYS A 17 1.12 -4.08 0.60
CA LYS A 17 -0.28 -4.46 0.73
C LYS A 17 -1.07 -3.43 1.53
N LYS A 18 -0.58 -3.01 2.70
CA LYS A 18 -1.24 -1.98 3.52
C LYS A 18 -1.33 -0.64 2.78
N CYS A 19 -0.31 -0.24 2.02
CA CYS A 19 -0.36 0.98 1.23
C CYS A 19 -1.44 0.94 0.15
N TYR A 20 -1.57 -0.20 -0.55
CA TYR A 20 -2.63 -0.42 -1.53
C TYR A 20 -4.01 -0.42 -0.88
N ASP A 21 -4.17 -1.09 0.27
CA ASP A 21 -5.44 -1.10 1.00
C ASP A 21 -5.84 0.31 1.48
N MET A 22 -4.88 1.16 1.87
CA MET A 22 -5.15 2.54 2.28
C MET A 22 -5.51 3.42 1.08
N VAL A 23 -4.71 3.41 0.00
CA VAL A 23 -4.98 4.29 -1.16
C VAL A 23 -6.31 3.98 -1.87
N ASP A 24 -6.82 2.75 -1.74
CA ASP A 24 -8.11 2.32 -2.30
C ASP A 24 -9.30 2.69 -1.40
N ASP A 25 -9.05 3.19 -0.20
CA ASP A 25 -10.07 3.66 0.74
C ASP A 25 -10.18 5.19 0.69
N ASP A 26 -11.23 5.68 0.01
CA ASP A 26 -11.57 7.11 -0.12
C ASP A 26 -11.65 7.85 1.24
N SER A 27 -11.91 7.13 2.35
CA SER A 27 -11.92 7.75 3.69
C SER A 27 -10.52 8.21 4.14
N THR A 28 -9.47 7.72 3.50
CA THR A 28 -8.08 8.07 3.78
C THR A 28 -7.48 9.06 2.79
N ASP A 29 -8.27 9.59 1.84
CA ASP A 29 -7.81 10.52 0.80
C ASP A 29 -7.11 11.78 1.34
N SER A 30 -7.42 12.19 2.57
CA SER A 30 -6.75 13.31 3.24
C SER A 30 -5.31 13.02 3.65
N ILE A 31 -4.90 11.74 3.66
CA ILE A 31 -3.58 11.23 4.06
C ILE A 31 -2.85 10.63 2.86
N ILE A 32 -3.53 9.78 2.07
CA ILE A 32 -2.98 9.10 0.90
C ILE A 32 -4.10 8.90 -0.14
N SER A 33 -3.83 9.21 -1.41
CA SER A 33 -4.82 9.02 -2.48
C SER A 33 -4.16 8.64 -3.80
N TRP A 34 -4.96 8.10 -4.72
CA TRP A 34 -4.52 7.89 -6.09
C TRP A 34 -4.19 9.23 -6.78
N GLY A 35 -3.15 9.22 -7.62
CA GLY A 35 -2.89 10.27 -8.58
C GLY A 35 -3.86 10.21 -9.76
N GLN A 36 -3.85 11.24 -10.62
CA GLN A 36 -4.83 11.38 -11.72
C GLN A 36 -4.91 10.18 -12.67
N ASN A 37 -3.81 9.44 -12.83
CA ASN A 37 -3.72 8.30 -13.76
C ASN A 37 -3.86 6.93 -13.07
N ILE A 38 -4.12 6.88 -11.75
CA ILE A 38 -4.32 5.63 -10.95
C ILE A 38 -3.13 4.64 -11.08
N ASP A 39 -1.95 5.14 -11.46
CA ASP A 39 -0.71 4.38 -11.60
C ASP A 39 0.31 4.74 -10.51
N SER A 40 -0.01 5.74 -9.71
CA SER A 40 0.82 6.38 -8.71
C SER A 40 -0.06 6.90 -7.59
N PHE A 41 0.49 7.02 -6.38
CA PHE A 41 -0.21 7.57 -5.23
C PHE A 41 0.57 8.71 -4.62
N VAL A 42 -0.14 9.63 -3.97
CA VAL A 42 0.43 10.79 -3.29
C VAL A 42 0.16 10.65 -1.80
N VAL A 43 1.19 10.85 -1.00
CA VAL A 43 1.06 10.96 0.47
C VAL A 43 0.97 12.45 0.82
N TRP A 44 -0.20 12.88 1.29
CA TRP A 44 -0.52 14.26 1.63
C TRP A 44 -0.09 14.64 3.05
N ASP A 45 -0.23 13.69 4.00
CA ASP A 45 0.23 13.84 5.38
C ASP A 45 1.22 12.71 5.74
N PRO A 46 2.53 12.93 5.53
CA PRO A 46 3.55 11.94 5.87
C PRO A 46 3.59 11.59 7.36
N THR A 47 3.18 12.52 8.24
CA THR A 47 3.20 12.29 9.69
C THR A 47 2.13 11.28 10.06
N GLN A 48 0.90 11.47 9.57
CA GLN A 48 -0.20 10.53 9.79
C GLN A 48 -0.04 9.21 9.03
N PHE A 49 0.65 9.21 7.90
CA PHE A 49 0.95 8.00 7.15
C PHE A 49 1.96 7.08 7.85
N CYS A 50 2.88 7.65 8.65
CA CYS A 50 4.00 6.93 9.25
C CYS A 50 3.77 6.47 10.71
N VAL A 51 2.64 6.85 11.32
CA VAL A 51 2.24 6.42 12.68
C VAL A 51 1.56 5.05 12.68
#